data_AF-A0A5R2MZZ8-F1
#
_entry.id   AF-A0A5R2MZZ8-F1
#
_cell.length_a   1.000
_cell.length_b   1.000
_cell.length_c   1.000
_cell.angle_alpha   90.00
_cell.angle_beta   90.00
_cell.angle_gamma   90.00
#
_symmetry.space_group_name_H-M   'P 1'
#
loop_
_entity.id
_entity.type
_entity.pdbx_description
1 polymer ?
#
loop_
_entity_poly.entity_id
_entity_poly.type
_entity_poly.pdbx_seq_one_letter_code
_entity_poly.pdbx_strand_id
1 'polypeptide(L)'
;KEIEETTSARLGADFVERWNAGLPDLFAHGVEAIPYVREFIEAVRAAGLAYCVATSARISKMHITLGQTGLLPLFEHAMFSATMVSRGKPFPDLFLHAAKAMGFEPADCIVIEDSVAGTQAGIAAGMRVFSYHG
;
A
#
# COMPACT_ATOMS: atom_id res chain seq x y z
N LYS A 1 -9.92 -2.15 20.48
CA LYS A 1 -10.60 -3.29 21.16
C LYS A 1 -9.59 -4.35 21.55
N GLU A 2 -9.07 -5.17 20.63
CA GLU A 2 -8.11 -6.24 21.00
C GLU A 2 -6.87 -5.76 21.80
N ILE A 3 -6.25 -4.65 21.40
CA ILE A 3 -5.11 -4.04 22.13
C ILE A 3 -5.52 -3.53 23.53
N GLU A 4 -6.68 -2.91 23.68
CA GLU A 4 -7.17 -2.41 24.97
C GLU A 4 -7.66 -3.54 25.89
N GLU A 5 -8.01 -4.69 25.31
CA GLU A 5 -8.42 -5.90 26.03
C GLU A 5 -7.21 -6.69 26.54
N THR A 6 -6.06 -6.59 25.84
CA THR A 6 -4.81 -7.28 26.20
C THR A 6 -3.79 -6.40 26.89
N THR A 7 -4.02 -5.08 26.97
CA THR A 7 -3.14 -4.13 27.65
C THR A 7 -3.93 -3.27 28.64
N SER A 8 -3.28 -2.76 29.67
CA SER A 8 -3.89 -1.77 30.59
C SER A 8 -4.05 -0.38 29.96
N ALA A 9 -3.75 -0.23 28.66
CA ALA A 9 -3.81 1.05 27.96
C ALA A 9 -5.23 1.34 27.45
N ARG A 10 -5.63 2.61 27.52
CA ARG A 10 -6.83 3.12 26.86
C ARG A 10 -6.41 3.96 25.67
N LEU A 11 -6.84 3.58 24.47
CA LEU A 11 -6.50 4.26 23.23
C LEU A 11 -7.40 5.48 23.02
N GLY A 12 -8.65 5.41 23.48
CA GLY A 12 -9.64 6.49 23.30
C GLY A 12 -10.27 6.49 21.89
N ALA A 13 -11.44 7.10 21.77
CA ALA A 13 -12.23 7.07 20.53
C ALA A 13 -11.56 7.80 19.36
N ASP A 14 -10.74 8.81 19.65
CA ASP A 14 -9.99 9.64 18.72
C ASP A 14 -8.59 9.07 18.39
N PHE A 15 -8.28 7.84 18.84
CA PHE A 15 -6.96 7.22 18.64
C PHE A 15 -6.51 7.23 17.17
N VAL A 16 -7.40 6.84 16.26
CA VAL A 16 -7.09 6.77 14.82
C VAL A 16 -6.76 8.15 14.28
N GLU A 17 -7.43 9.20 14.74
CA GLU A 17 -7.19 10.57 14.31
C GLU A 17 -5.83 11.05 14.83
N ARG A 18 -5.55 10.88 16.12
CA ARG A 18 -4.24 11.24 16.71
C ARG A 18 -3.09 10.46 16.08
N TRP A 19 -3.26 9.17 15.85
CA TRP A 19 -2.27 8.32 15.18
C TRP A 19 -1.94 8.85 13.78
N ASN A 20 -2.96 9.18 12.99
CA ASN A 20 -2.74 9.73 11.65
C ASN A 20 -2.14 11.15 11.68
N ALA A 21 -2.53 11.97 12.65
CA ALA A 21 -1.99 13.32 12.83
C ALA A 21 -0.51 13.32 13.22
N GLY A 22 -0.05 12.30 13.94
CA GLY A 22 1.36 12.13 14.31
C GLY A 22 2.26 11.51 13.23
N LEU A 23 1.71 11.07 12.09
CA LEU A 23 2.53 10.44 11.03
C LEU A 23 3.64 11.34 10.48
N PRO A 24 3.43 12.65 10.22
CA PRO A 24 4.51 13.52 9.75
C PRO A 24 5.70 13.56 10.72
N ASP A 25 5.43 13.67 12.02
CA ASP A 25 6.46 13.69 13.05
C ASP A 25 7.16 12.33 13.18
N LEU A 26 6.39 11.23 13.11
CA LEU A 26 6.94 9.87 13.14
C LEU A 26 7.91 9.60 11.99
N PHE A 27 7.61 10.15 10.82
CA PHE A 27 8.45 10.05 9.63
C PHE A 27 9.42 11.22 9.48
N ALA A 28 9.55 12.12 10.46
CA ALA A 28 10.40 13.32 10.31
C ALA A 28 11.89 12.99 10.08
N HIS A 29 12.33 11.83 10.54
CA HIS A 29 13.70 11.33 10.33
C HIS A 29 13.90 10.60 9.00
N GLY A 30 12.88 10.58 8.14
CA GLY A 30 12.88 9.92 6.84
C GLY A 30 12.50 8.45 6.91
N VAL A 31 12.38 7.86 5.72
CA VAL A 31 12.23 6.43 5.50
C VAL A 31 13.21 6.00 4.43
N GLU A 32 13.74 4.80 4.56
CA GLU A 32 14.63 4.23 3.55
C GLU A 32 13.82 3.47 2.51
N ALA A 33 14.18 3.65 1.25
CA ALA A 33 13.66 2.83 0.17
C ALA A 33 14.22 1.42 0.28
N ILE A 34 13.40 0.41 -0.07
CA ILE A 34 13.90 -0.96 -0.24
C ILE A 34 15.01 -0.95 -1.30
N PRO A 35 16.15 -1.62 -1.07
CA PRO A 35 17.23 -1.68 -2.05
C PRO A 35 16.72 -2.09 -3.44
N TYR A 36 17.21 -1.38 -4.47
CA TYR A 36 16.90 -1.61 -5.89
C TYR A 36 15.45 -1.34 -6.33
N VAL A 37 14.58 -0.81 -5.46
CA VAL A 37 13.16 -0.59 -5.80
C VAL A 37 12.99 0.45 -6.91
N ARG A 38 13.84 1.48 -6.95
CA ARG A 38 13.78 2.51 -8.01
C ARG A 38 14.09 1.88 -9.36
N GLU A 39 15.22 1.18 -9.43
CA GLU A 39 15.73 0.53 -10.61
C GLU A 39 14.73 -0.51 -11.13
N PHE A 40 14.10 -1.25 -10.24
CA PHE A 40 13.02 -2.17 -10.58
C PHE A 40 11.83 -1.46 -11.24
N ILE A 41 11.30 -0.38 -10.63
CA ILE A 41 10.15 0.35 -11.19
C ILE A 41 10.50 1.05 -12.51
N GLU A 42 11.72 1.58 -12.63
CA GLU A 42 12.21 2.17 -13.89
C GLU A 42 12.34 1.11 -14.99
N ALA A 43 12.78 -0.12 -14.67
CA ALA A 43 12.80 -1.23 -15.61
C ALA A 43 11.39 -1.68 -16.04
N VAL A 44 10.43 -1.76 -15.10
CA VAL A 44 9.01 -2.03 -15.39
C VAL A 44 8.45 -0.98 -16.35
N ARG A 45 8.71 0.30 -16.08
CA ARG A 45 8.32 1.42 -16.94
C ARG A 45 8.96 1.33 -18.33
N ALA A 46 10.26 1.05 -18.41
CA ALA A 46 10.99 0.95 -19.67
C ALA A 46 10.50 -0.23 -20.53
N ALA A 47 10.01 -1.29 -19.90
CA ALA A 47 9.36 -2.42 -20.57
C ALA A 47 7.93 -2.12 -21.05
N GLY A 48 7.40 -0.92 -20.79
CA GLY A 48 6.04 -0.54 -21.18
C GLY A 48 4.94 -1.19 -20.35
N LEU A 49 5.28 -1.74 -19.17
CA LEU A 49 4.32 -2.34 -18.26
C LEU A 49 3.67 -1.25 -17.39
N ALA A 50 2.35 -1.27 -17.29
CA ALA A 50 1.62 -0.39 -16.38
C ALA A 50 1.82 -0.85 -14.93
N TYR A 51 1.92 0.10 -14.00
CA TYR A 51 2.12 -0.18 -12.58
C TYR A 51 1.41 0.84 -11.70
N CYS A 52 1.21 0.50 -10.43
CA CYS A 52 0.61 1.38 -9.43
C CYS A 52 1.06 1.00 -8.01
N VAL A 53 0.66 1.81 -7.03
CA VAL A 53 0.68 1.42 -5.61
C VAL A 53 -0.75 1.15 -5.15
N ALA A 54 -0.96 0.01 -4.49
CA ALA A 54 -2.23 -0.36 -3.83
C ALA A 54 -1.98 -0.73 -2.36
N THR A 55 -2.32 0.18 -1.44
CA THR A 55 -1.93 0.08 -0.02
C THR A 55 -3.09 0.25 0.96
N SER A 56 -2.95 -0.33 2.15
CA SER A 56 -3.86 -0.07 3.28
C SER A 56 -3.69 1.33 3.89
N ALA A 57 -2.63 2.05 3.51
CA ALA A 57 -2.35 3.40 3.97
C ALA A 57 -3.25 4.45 3.29
N ARG A 58 -3.49 5.57 3.99
CA ARG A 58 -4.10 6.77 3.40
C ARG A 58 -3.18 7.38 2.35
N ILE A 59 -3.76 8.12 1.40
CA ILE A 59 -3.03 8.91 0.39
C ILE A 59 -2.00 9.83 1.05
N SER A 60 -2.36 10.52 2.14
CA SER A 60 -1.43 11.41 2.86
C SER A 60 -0.16 10.70 3.34
N LYS A 61 -0.27 9.46 3.84
CA LYS A 61 0.88 8.66 4.24
C LYS A 61 1.74 8.27 3.04
N MET A 62 1.13 7.91 1.90
CA MET A 62 1.88 7.62 0.67
C MET A 62 2.71 8.81 0.21
N HIS A 63 2.14 10.02 0.22
CA HIS A 63 2.89 11.24 -0.13
C HIS A 63 4.10 11.46 0.78
N ILE A 64 3.96 11.21 2.09
CA ILE A 64 5.08 11.31 3.04
C ILE A 64 6.16 10.27 2.68
N THR A 65 5.81 8.99 2.65
CA THR A 65 6.81 7.90 2.50
C THR A 65 7.44 7.84 1.11
N LEU A 66 6.65 8.04 0.04
CA LEU A 66 7.17 8.08 -1.33
C LEU A 66 7.91 9.40 -1.60
N GLY A 67 7.48 10.50 -1.00
CA GLY A 67 8.14 11.80 -1.14
C GLY A 67 9.54 11.79 -0.55
N GLN A 68 9.70 11.23 0.65
CA GLN A 68 10.99 11.14 1.35
C GLN A 68 12.00 10.21 0.66
N THR A 69 11.52 9.18 -0.06
CA THR A 69 12.36 8.28 -0.87
C THR A 69 12.60 8.80 -2.29
N GLY A 70 11.99 9.94 -2.66
CA GLY A 70 12.00 10.46 -4.02
C GLY A 70 11.27 9.59 -5.05
N LEU A 71 10.51 8.59 -4.61
CA LEU A 71 9.75 7.67 -5.47
C LEU A 71 8.40 8.24 -5.88
N LEU A 72 7.89 9.26 -5.19
CA LEU A 72 6.55 9.84 -5.45
C LEU A 72 6.31 10.17 -6.93
N PRO A 73 7.22 10.84 -7.66
CA PRO A 73 7.01 11.17 -9.08
C PRO A 73 6.81 9.95 -9.98
N LEU A 74 7.24 8.75 -9.56
CA LEU A 74 7.01 7.52 -10.31
C LEU A 74 5.56 7.02 -10.17
N PHE A 75 4.84 7.39 -9.11
CA PHE A 75 3.52 6.82 -8.78
C PHE A 75 2.36 7.82 -8.81
N GLU A 76 2.61 9.13 -9.01
CA GLU A 76 1.55 10.16 -9.02
C GLU A 76 0.37 9.84 -9.95
N HIS A 77 0.62 9.08 -11.01
CA HIS A 77 -0.39 8.67 -11.98
C HIS A 77 -1.33 7.56 -11.48
N ALA A 78 -0.96 6.77 -10.45
CA ALA A 78 -1.74 5.62 -10.00
C ALA A 78 -1.43 5.23 -8.53
N MET A 79 -2.16 5.83 -7.59
CA MET A 79 -2.10 5.51 -6.15
C MET A 79 -3.49 5.14 -5.62
N PHE A 80 -3.64 3.93 -5.09
CA PHE A 80 -4.88 3.39 -4.55
C PHE A 80 -4.77 3.10 -3.05
N SER A 81 -5.72 3.63 -2.29
CA SER A 81 -5.79 3.52 -0.84
C SER A 81 -6.96 2.62 -0.43
N ALA A 82 -6.82 1.83 0.64
CA ALA A 82 -7.93 1.08 1.22
C ALA A 82 -9.11 1.97 1.65
N THR A 83 -8.91 3.28 1.83
CA THR A 83 -10.02 4.23 2.07
C THR A 83 -10.92 4.45 0.85
N MET A 84 -10.54 3.96 -0.33
CA MET A 84 -11.31 4.04 -1.57
C MET A 84 -12.27 2.85 -1.74
N VAL A 85 -12.20 1.85 -0.86
CA VAL A 85 -12.99 0.62 -0.94
C VAL A 85 -13.65 0.30 0.40
N SER A 86 -14.73 -0.47 0.37
CA SER A 86 -15.48 -0.81 1.59
C SER A 86 -14.74 -1.78 2.51
N ARG A 87 -13.90 -2.67 1.96
CA ARG A 87 -13.12 -3.65 2.72
C ARG A 87 -11.66 -3.58 2.28
N GLY A 88 -10.75 -3.42 3.25
CA GLY A 88 -9.31 -3.52 3.01
C GLY A 88 -8.82 -4.96 2.96
N LYS A 89 -7.51 -5.15 2.80
CA LYS A 89 -6.84 -6.45 2.91
C LYS A 89 -7.23 -7.14 4.24
N PRO A 90 -7.54 -8.45 4.28
CA PRO A 90 -7.29 -9.46 3.25
C PRO A 90 -8.39 -9.63 2.20
N PHE A 91 -9.39 -8.74 2.16
CA PHE A 91 -10.38 -8.75 1.09
C PHE A 91 -9.79 -8.21 -0.22
N PRO A 92 -10.26 -8.68 -1.39
CA PRO A 92 -9.64 -8.37 -2.68
C PRO A 92 -9.99 -6.99 -3.22
N ASP A 93 -10.92 -6.27 -2.58
CA ASP A 93 -11.59 -5.10 -3.16
C ASP A 93 -10.61 -4.01 -3.61
N LEU A 94 -9.52 -3.77 -2.86
CA LEU A 94 -8.52 -2.77 -3.23
C LEU A 94 -7.77 -3.13 -4.52
N PHE A 95 -7.37 -4.39 -4.69
CA PHE A 95 -6.66 -4.84 -5.88
C PHE A 95 -7.59 -4.87 -7.11
N LEU A 96 -8.83 -5.35 -6.93
CA LEU A 96 -9.85 -5.30 -7.97
C LEU A 96 -10.18 -3.86 -8.40
N HIS A 97 -10.24 -2.94 -7.44
CA HIS A 97 -10.43 -1.52 -7.71
C HIS A 97 -9.27 -0.94 -8.53
N ALA A 98 -8.02 -1.21 -8.14
CA ALA A 98 -6.84 -0.75 -8.86
C ALA A 98 -6.79 -1.28 -10.31
N ALA A 99 -6.97 -2.60 -10.50
CA ALA A 99 -6.97 -3.22 -11.82
C ALA A 99 -8.06 -2.62 -12.74
N LYS A 100 -9.30 -2.50 -12.22
CA LYS A 100 -10.40 -1.88 -12.95
C LYS A 100 -10.11 -0.43 -13.33
N ALA A 101 -9.59 0.37 -12.40
CA ALA A 101 -9.27 1.77 -12.64
C ALA A 101 -8.15 1.95 -13.68
N MET A 102 -7.21 1.00 -13.74
CA MET A 102 -6.13 0.97 -14.72
C MET A 102 -6.52 0.31 -16.06
N GLY A 103 -7.70 -0.32 -16.13
CA GLY A 103 -8.21 -0.95 -17.35
C GLY A 103 -7.66 -2.35 -17.64
N PHE A 104 -7.26 -3.11 -16.60
CA PHE A 104 -6.75 -4.47 -16.72
C PHE A 104 -7.66 -5.49 -16.04
N GLU A 105 -7.70 -6.69 -16.60
CA GLU A 105 -8.33 -7.84 -15.95
C GLU A 105 -7.43 -8.37 -14.82
N PRO A 106 -7.99 -8.89 -13.71
CA PRO A 106 -7.17 -9.38 -12.60
C PRO A 106 -6.20 -10.50 -12.98
N ALA A 107 -6.57 -11.36 -13.94
CA ALA A 107 -5.71 -12.45 -14.41
C ALA A 107 -4.43 -11.96 -15.12
N ASP A 108 -4.43 -10.73 -15.63
CA ASP A 108 -3.29 -10.08 -16.28
C ASP A 108 -2.46 -9.23 -15.31
N CYS A 109 -2.84 -9.22 -14.03
CA CYS A 109 -2.19 -8.42 -12.98
C CYS A 109 -1.25 -9.27 -12.12
N ILE A 110 -0.16 -8.63 -11.71
CA ILE A 110 0.80 -9.17 -10.74
C ILE A 110 0.76 -8.30 -9.48
N VAL A 111 0.72 -8.94 -8.31
CA VAL A 111 0.85 -8.31 -7.00
C VAL A 111 2.20 -8.66 -6.39
N ILE A 112 2.97 -7.65 -5.96
CA ILE A 112 4.18 -7.82 -5.15
C ILE A 112 3.82 -7.37 -3.73
N GLU A 113 3.94 -8.26 -2.74
CA GLU A 113 3.39 -8.05 -1.40
C GLU A 113 4.29 -8.61 -0.29
N ASP A 114 4.39 -7.91 0.84
CA ASP A 114 5.21 -8.30 1.99
C ASP A 114 4.39 -8.80 3.19
N SER A 115 3.06 -8.66 3.12
CA SER A 115 2.15 -9.04 4.20
C SER A 115 1.33 -10.28 3.88
N VAL A 116 1.01 -11.07 4.92
CA VAL A 116 0.08 -12.22 4.79
C VAL A 116 -1.29 -11.73 4.32
N ALA A 117 -1.82 -10.65 4.93
CA ALA A 117 -3.12 -10.12 4.56
C ALA A 117 -3.15 -9.62 3.11
N GLY A 118 -2.10 -8.96 2.64
CA GLY A 118 -1.99 -8.52 1.26
C GLY A 118 -1.82 -9.66 0.27
N THR A 119 -1.01 -10.67 0.61
CA THR A 119 -0.89 -11.89 -0.19
C THR A 119 -2.25 -12.58 -0.35
N GLN A 120 -3.00 -12.73 0.75
CA GLN A 120 -4.35 -13.30 0.73
C GLN A 120 -5.31 -12.48 -0.14
N ALA A 121 -5.26 -11.14 -0.05
CA ALA A 121 -6.08 -10.26 -0.88
C ALA A 121 -5.76 -10.39 -2.38
N GLY A 122 -4.49 -10.50 -2.74
CA GLY A 122 -4.07 -10.69 -4.13
C GLY A 122 -4.55 -12.02 -4.71
N ILE A 123 -4.42 -13.11 -3.93
CA ILE A 123 -4.93 -14.43 -4.31
C ILE A 123 -6.47 -14.40 -4.44
N ALA A 124 -7.16 -13.78 -3.49
CA ALA A 124 -8.62 -13.64 -3.52
C ALA A 124 -9.10 -12.78 -4.70
N ALA A 125 -8.26 -11.88 -5.21
CA ALA A 125 -8.55 -11.07 -6.40
C ALA A 125 -8.34 -11.86 -7.71
N GLY A 126 -7.82 -13.09 -7.66
CA GLY A 126 -7.50 -13.88 -8.85
C GLY A 126 -6.21 -13.43 -9.56
N MET A 127 -5.34 -12.69 -8.86
CA MET A 127 -4.08 -12.18 -9.40
C MET A 127 -2.92 -13.11 -9.09
N ARG A 128 -1.85 -13.04 -9.89
CA ARG A 128 -0.58 -13.70 -9.56
C ARG A 128 0.13 -12.92 -8.45
N VAL A 129 0.52 -13.59 -7.38
CA VAL A 129 1.18 -12.94 -6.23
C VAL A 129 2.61 -13.42 -6.09
N PHE A 130 3.54 -12.48 -5.95
CA PHE A 130 4.90 -12.71 -5.50
C PHE A 130 5.05 -12.12 -4.10
N SER A 131 5.18 -12.99 -3.10
CA SER A 131 5.44 -12.55 -1.72
C SER A 131 6.91 -12.17 -1.58
N TYR A 132 7.18 -10.95 -1.11
CA TYR A 132 8.51 -10.44 -0.81
C TYR A 132 8.76 -10.52 0.70
N HIS A 133 9.90 -11.08 1.07
CA HIS A 133 10.40 -11.07 2.45
C HIS A 133 11.86 -10.59 2.40
N GLY A 134 12.20 -9.65 3.29
CA GLY A 134 13.54 -9.08 3.41
C GLY A 134 14.53 -10.02 4.08
#